data_AF-A0A926USY9-F1
#
_entry.id   AF-A0A926USY9-F1
#
_cell.length_a   1.000
_cell.length_b   1.000
_cell.length_c   1.000
_cell.angle_alpha   90.00
_cell.angle_beta   90.00
_cell.angle_gamma   90.00
#
_symmetry.space_group_name_H-M   'P 1'
#
loop_
_entity.id
_entity.type
_entity.pdbx_description
1 polymer ?
#
loop_
_entity_poly.entity_id
_entity_poly.type
_entity_poly.pdbx_seq_one_letter_code
_entity_poly.pdbx_strand_id
1 'polypeptide(L)'
;MKISQLLAIPLLAAIAVPFAAQADTSRAFCKYFPNGASEPKVSMPCKFSMLGGIIDIVWQDGVKDSFIPTRDDRPFTYTDDRGGIVYQQRGEDANGKPIRIMKMENGSIHIWGS
;
A
#
# COMPACT_ATOMS: atom_id res chain seq x y z
N MET A 1 21.91 -4.24 66.50
CA MET A 1 20.76 -3.51 65.93
C MET A 1 20.76 -3.72 64.42
N LYS A 2 19.75 -4.40 63.86
CA LYS A 2 19.61 -4.65 62.41
C LYS A 2 18.46 -3.78 61.89
N ILE A 3 18.78 -2.79 61.07
CA ILE A 3 17.80 -1.92 60.42
C ILE A 3 17.42 -2.59 59.09
N SER A 4 16.22 -3.16 59.02
CA SER A 4 15.64 -3.62 57.75
C SER A 4 15.07 -2.41 57.02
N GLN A 5 15.67 -2.06 55.88
CA GLN A 5 15.13 -1.05 54.97
C GLN A 5 14.17 -1.72 53.98
N LEU A 6 12.88 -1.42 54.11
CA LEU A 6 11.85 -1.76 53.14
C LEU A 6 12.01 -0.84 51.91
N LEU A 7 12.47 -1.39 50.79
CA LEU A 7 12.53 -0.72 49.50
C LEU A 7 11.10 -0.63 48.90
N ALA A 8 10.55 0.57 48.87
CA ALA A 8 9.31 0.86 48.14
C ALA A 8 9.63 0.99 46.64
N ILE A 9 9.00 0.14 45.81
CA ILE A 9 9.13 0.16 44.35
C ILE A 9 8.04 1.08 43.79
N PRO A 10 8.38 2.21 43.13
CA PRO A 10 7.38 3.05 42.48
C PRO A 10 6.88 2.37 41.19
N LEU A 11 5.58 2.14 41.12
CA LEU A 11 4.90 1.57 39.95
C LEU A 11 4.74 2.68 38.89
N LEU A 12 5.63 2.71 37.89
CA LEU A 12 5.53 3.61 36.74
C LEU A 12 4.40 3.12 35.81
N ALA A 13 3.25 3.80 35.82
CA ALA A 13 2.18 3.57 34.86
C ALA A 13 2.55 4.21 33.50
N ALA A 14 3.00 3.40 32.54
CA ALA A 14 3.24 3.85 31.18
C ALA A 14 1.91 4.05 30.44
N ILE A 15 1.54 5.31 30.18
CA ILE A 15 0.41 5.67 29.34
C ILE A 15 0.86 5.46 27.88
N ALA A 16 0.51 4.32 27.28
CA ALA A 16 0.75 4.09 25.86
C ALA A 16 -0.24 4.94 25.05
N VAL A 17 0.25 6.01 24.43
CA VAL A 17 -0.52 6.76 23.43
C VAL A 17 -0.54 5.92 22.16
N PRO A 18 -1.70 5.48 21.65
CA PRO A 18 -1.75 4.77 20.39
C PRO A 18 -1.45 5.76 19.27
N PHE A 19 -0.23 5.69 18.73
CA PHE A 19 0.06 6.32 17.44
C PHE A 19 -0.78 5.58 16.39
N ALA A 20 -1.84 6.23 15.91
CA ALA A 20 -2.54 5.76 14.72
C ALA A 20 -1.51 5.70 13.58
N ALA A 21 -1.17 4.50 13.13
CA ALA A 21 -0.35 4.31 11.94
C ALA A 21 -1.07 5.00 10.78
N GLN A 22 -0.58 6.16 10.36
CA GLN A 22 -1.14 6.91 9.26
C GLN A 22 -0.86 6.11 8.00
N ALA A 23 -1.86 5.42 7.46
CA ALA A 23 -1.78 4.81 6.15
C ALA A 23 -1.38 5.91 5.15
N ASP A 24 -0.31 5.71 4.37
CA ASP A 24 0.11 6.65 3.33
C ASP A 24 -0.93 6.62 2.22
N THR A 25 -2.01 7.39 2.43
CA THR A 25 -3.17 7.45 1.56
C THR A 25 -3.14 8.74 0.78
N SER A 26 -3.10 8.64 -0.54
CA SER A 26 -3.08 9.79 -1.45
C SER A 26 -4.25 9.76 -2.43
N ARG A 27 -4.66 10.95 -2.89
CA ARG A 27 -5.52 11.06 -4.07
C ARG A 27 -4.64 10.88 -5.30
N ALA A 28 -5.06 10.00 -6.20
CA ALA A 28 -4.34 9.64 -7.40
C ALA A 28 -5.27 9.68 -8.61
N PHE A 29 -4.68 9.51 -9.80
CA PHE A 29 -5.42 9.20 -11.02
C PHE A 29 -4.99 7.82 -11.49
N CYS A 30 -5.94 6.97 -11.89
CA CYS A 30 -5.68 5.59 -12.26
C CYS A 30 -6.17 5.30 -13.67
N LYS A 31 -5.41 4.46 -14.39
CA LYS A 31 -5.80 3.88 -15.68
C LYS A 31 -5.59 2.38 -15.67
N TYR A 32 -6.55 1.63 -16.18
CA TYR A 32 -6.44 0.18 -16.36
C TYR A 32 -6.26 -0.18 -17.83
N PHE A 33 -5.20 -0.94 -18.11
CA PHE A 33 -4.84 -1.43 -19.44
C PHE A 33 -4.99 -2.96 -19.45
N PRO A 34 -6.04 -3.51 -20.08
CA PRO A 34 -6.23 -4.96 -20.13
C PRO A 34 -5.18 -5.62 -21.04
N ASN A 35 -4.60 -6.74 -20.61
CA ASN A 35 -3.76 -7.62 -21.44
C ASN A 35 -2.69 -6.91 -22.29
N GLY A 36 -2.04 -5.86 -21.77
CA GLY A 36 -1.00 -5.12 -22.48
C GLY A 36 -1.52 -4.19 -23.60
N ALA A 37 -2.80 -3.85 -23.60
CA ALA A 37 -3.37 -2.86 -24.51
C ALA A 37 -2.63 -1.51 -24.44
N SER A 38 -2.54 -0.83 -25.59
CA SER A 38 -1.95 0.52 -25.70
C SER A 38 -2.87 1.62 -25.15
N GLU A 39 -4.17 1.34 -25.08
CA GLU A 39 -5.19 2.28 -24.61
C GLU A 39 -5.86 1.77 -23.33
N PRO A 40 -6.21 2.67 -22.40
CA PRO A 40 -6.85 2.29 -21.16
C PRO A 40 -8.32 1.93 -21.42
N LYS A 41 -8.79 0.82 -20.85
CA LYS A 41 -10.22 0.48 -20.81
C LYS A 41 -10.98 1.34 -19.81
N VAL A 42 -10.30 1.75 -18.73
CA VAL A 42 -10.85 2.56 -17.65
C VAL A 42 -9.84 3.64 -17.28
N SER A 43 -10.32 4.86 -17.04
CA SER A 43 -9.50 6.01 -16.69
C SER A 43 -10.28 6.95 -15.77
N MET A 44 -9.91 7.02 -14.49
CA MET A 44 -10.63 7.84 -13.50
C MET A 44 -9.77 8.15 -12.27
N PRO A 45 -10.16 9.15 -11.45
CA PRO A 45 -9.62 9.35 -10.12
C PRO A 45 -9.70 8.09 -9.24
N CYS A 46 -8.75 7.96 -8.33
CA CYS A 46 -8.67 6.87 -7.37
C CYS A 46 -8.03 7.33 -6.05
N LYS A 47 -8.13 6.52 -5.01
CA LYS A 47 -7.35 6.64 -3.79
C LYS A 47 -6.33 5.52 -3.76
N PHE A 48 -5.07 5.87 -3.60
CA PHE A 48 -3.99 4.94 -3.36
C PHE A 48 -3.69 4.91 -1.86
N SER A 49 -3.45 3.73 -1.29
CA SER A 49 -2.99 3.59 0.09
C SER A 49 -1.91 2.53 0.17
N MET A 50 -0.89 2.78 0.99
CA MET A 50 0.10 1.78 1.37
C MET A 50 0.20 1.70 2.90
N LEU A 51 -0.25 0.60 3.48
CA LEU A 51 -0.25 0.38 4.94
C LEU A 51 0.26 -1.03 5.25
N GLY A 52 1.29 -1.13 6.08
CA GLY A 52 1.87 -2.43 6.46
C GLY A 52 2.39 -3.23 5.25
N GLY A 53 2.77 -2.55 4.18
CA GLY A 53 3.18 -3.16 2.90
C GLY A 53 2.03 -3.56 1.99
N ILE A 54 0.78 -3.58 2.46
CA ILE A 54 -0.40 -3.83 1.61
C ILE A 54 -0.67 -2.57 0.80
N ILE A 55 -0.95 -2.73 -0.50
CA ILE A 55 -1.35 -1.65 -1.40
C ILE A 55 -2.84 -1.80 -1.70
N ASP A 56 -3.59 -0.74 -1.45
CA ASP A 56 -5.00 -0.63 -1.82
C ASP A 56 -5.17 0.46 -2.89
N ILE A 57 -5.94 0.15 -3.93
CA ILE A 57 -6.41 1.09 -4.95
C ILE A 57 -7.93 1.10 -4.93
N VAL A 58 -8.52 2.20 -4.50
CA VAL A 58 -9.98 2.40 -4.51
C VAL A 58 -10.33 3.35 -5.64
N TRP A 59 -10.98 2.83 -6.68
CA TRP A 59 -11.44 3.58 -7.83
C TRP A 59 -12.60 4.51 -7.46
N GLN A 60 -12.84 5.55 -8.27
CA GLN A 60 -13.93 6.49 -8.01
C GLN A 60 -15.32 5.82 -8.02
N ASP A 61 -15.50 4.74 -8.80
CA ASP A 61 -16.74 3.96 -8.86
C ASP A 61 -16.91 2.98 -7.69
N GLY A 62 -15.96 2.94 -6.76
CA GLY A 62 -15.99 2.11 -5.56
C GLY A 62 -15.38 0.72 -5.73
N VAL A 63 -14.92 0.35 -6.93
CA VAL A 63 -14.12 -0.87 -7.11
C VAL A 63 -12.83 -0.75 -6.29
N LYS A 64 -12.39 -1.86 -5.70
CA LYS A 64 -11.16 -1.95 -4.92
C LYS A 64 -10.27 -3.06 -5.47
N ASP A 65 -9.01 -2.73 -5.73
CA ASP A 65 -7.94 -3.71 -5.90
C ASP A 65 -7.03 -3.68 -4.67
N SER A 66 -6.76 -4.84 -4.09
CA SER A 66 -5.86 -5.02 -2.96
C SER A 66 -4.68 -5.91 -3.36
N PHE A 67 -3.47 -5.51 -2.99
CA PHE A 67 -2.23 -6.22 -3.29
C PHE A 67 -1.45 -6.49 -2.01
N ILE A 68 -1.31 -7.77 -1.68
CA ILE A 68 -0.67 -8.23 -0.45
C ILE A 68 0.75 -8.69 -0.77
N PRO A 69 1.79 -8.26 -0.03
CA PRO A 69 3.16 -8.73 -0.23
C PRO A 69 3.24 -10.26 -0.29
N THR A 70 4.05 -10.79 -1.22
CA THR A 70 4.28 -12.24 -1.28
C THR A 70 5.05 -12.72 -0.04
N ARG A 71 4.82 -13.97 0.37
CA ARG A 71 5.43 -14.57 1.57
C ARG A 71 6.93 -14.85 1.44
N ASP A 72 7.46 -14.77 0.22
CA ASP A 72 8.86 -15.04 -0.09
C ASP A 72 9.75 -13.78 0.04
N ASP A 73 9.22 -12.72 0.65
CA ASP A 73 9.87 -11.42 0.90
C ASP A 73 10.48 -10.78 -0.35
N ARG A 74 10.01 -11.17 -1.56
CA ARG A 74 10.47 -10.54 -2.79
C ARG A 74 9.97 -9.10 -2.84
N PRO A 75 10.88 -8.12 -2.95
CA PRO A 75 10.48 -6.73 -3.00
C PRO A 75 9.61 -6.49 -4.24
N PHE A 76 8.64 -5.57 -4.09
CA PHE A 76 7.76 -5.13 -5.19
C PHE A 76 6.98 -6.27 -5.85
N THR A 77 6.78 -7.38 -5.14
CA THR A 77 5.98 -8.52 -5.60
C THR A 77 4.84 -8.74 -4.63
N TYR A 78 3.64 -8.88 -5.19
CA TYR A 78 2.39 -8.95 -4.44
C TYR A 78 1.51 -10.07 -5.00
N THR A 79 0.43 -10.35 -4.28
CA THR A 79 -0.67 -11.22 -4.73
C THR A 79 -1.94 -10.38 -4.75
N ASP A 80 -2.75 -10.52 -5.82
CA ASP A 80 -4.10 -9.93 -5.87
C ASP A 80 -5.12 -10.81 -5.13
N ASP A 81 -6.36 -10.31 -5.01
CA ASP A 81 -7.46 -11.01 -4.33
C ASP A 81 -7.83 -12.36 -4.99
N ARG A 82 -7.35 -12.63 -6.22
CA ARG A 82 -7.58 -13.89 -6.96
C ARG A 82 -6.41 -14.86 -6.82
N GLY A 83 -5.35 -14.51 -6.10
CA GLY A 83 -4.14 -15.31 -5.98
C GLY A 83 -3.12 -15.08 -7.10
N GLY A 84 -3.37 -14.15 -8.02
CA GLY A 84 -2.48 -13.84 -9.13
C GLY A 84 -1.26 -13.03 -8.67
N ILE A 85 -0.10 -13.29 -9.26
CA ILE A 85 1.12 -12.53 -8.96
C ILE A 85 1.05 -11.14 -9.61
N VAL A 86 1.42 -10.13 -8.84
CA VAL A 86 1.45 -8.73 -9.25
C VAL A 86 2.83 -8.16 -9.02
N TYR A 87 3.39 -7.55 -10.06
CA TYR A 87 4.68 -6.88 -9.99
C TYR A 87 4.49 -5.37 -9.97
N GLN A 88 5.00 -4.70 -8.95
CA GLN A 88 5.08 -3.25 -8.94
C GLN A 88 6.31 -2.79 -9.72
N GLN A 89 6.09 -1.90 -10.67
CA GLN A 89 7.13 -1.27 -11.47
C GLN A 89 7.04 0.25 -11.34
N ARG A 90 8.16 0.93 -11.62
CA ARG A 90 8.21 2.37 -11.82
C ARG A 90 8.24 2.66 -13.31
N GLY A 91 7.56 3.69 -13.73
CA GLY A 91 7.67 4.25 -15.08
C GLY A 91 7.52 5.76 -15.04
N GLU A 92 7.47 6.37 -16.22
CA GLU A 92 7.19 7.78 -16.41
C GLU A 92 6.16 7.95 -17.53
N ASP A 93 5.33 8.98 -17.45
CA ASP A 93 4.46 9.36 -18.57
C ASP A 93 5.21 10.21 -19.62
N ALA A 94 4.51 10.58 -20.69
CA ALA A 94 5.10 11.34 -21.79
C ALA A 94 5.68 12.71 -21.38
N ASN A 95 5.31 13.23 -20.20
CA ASN A 95 5.82 14.49 -19.66
C ASN A 95 6.92 14.27 -18.60
N GLY A 96 7.40 13.04 -18.43
CA GLY A 96 8.40 12.68 -17.42
C GLY A 96 7.83 12.60 -16.00
N LYS A 97 6.50 12.57 -15.83
CA LYS A 97 5.90 12.45 -14.50
C LYS A 97 5.97 10.99 -14.05
N PRO A 98 6.40 10.70 -12.80
CA PRO A 98 6.51 9.33 -12.32
C PRO A 98 5.13 8.66 -12.27
N ILE A 99 5.11 7.40 -12.69
CA ILE A 99 3.96 6.50 -12.58
C ILE A 99 4.35 5.22 -11.83
N ARG A 100 3.44 4.75 -10.97
CA ARG A 100 3.51 3.40 -10.41
C ARG A 100 2.67 2.49 -11.28
N ILE A 101 3.21 1.31 -11.61
CA ILE A 101 2.54 0.34 -12.45
C ILE A 101 2.38 -0.95 -11.67
N MET A 102 1.14 -1.37 -11.43
CA MET A 102 0.81 -2.68 -10.88
C MET A 102 0.54 -3.62 -12.06
N LYS A 103 1.51 -4.47 -12.41
CA LYS A 103 1.42 -5.41 -13.53
C LYS A 103 0.89 -6.75 -13.03
N MET A 104 -0.33 -7.08 -13.43
CA MET A 104 -1.05 -8.31 -13.12
C MET A 104 -1.04 -9.23 -14.35
N GLU A 105 -1.53 -10.46 -14.19
CA GLU A 105 -1.67 -11.43 -15.30
C GLU A 105 -2.59 -10.90 -16.41
N ASN A 106 -3.71 -10.29 -16.05
CA ASN A 106 -4.75 -9.83 -16.99
C ASN A 106 -4.63 -8.35 -17.39
N GLY A 107 -3.53 -7.67 -17.07
CA GLY A 107 -3.34 -6.26 -17.42
C GLY A 107 -2.49 -5.48 -16.43
N SER A 108 -2.55 -4.16 -16.53
CA SER A 108 -1.83 -3.27 -15.62
C SER A 108 -2.69 -2.10 -15.16
N ILE A 109 -2.45 -1.67 -13.91
CA ILE A 109 -2.99 -0.41 -13.38
C ILE A 109 -1.84 0.58 -13.29
N HIS A 110 -1.98 1.72 -13.96
CA HIS A 110 -1.03 2.82 -13.93
C HIS A 110 -1.59 3.90 -13.00
N ILE A 111 -0.75 4.38 -12.08
CA ILE A 111 -1.17 5.23 -10.97
C ILE A 111 -0.29 6.48 -10.96
N TRP A 112 -0.92 7.64 -11.04
CA TRP A 112 -0.29 8.94 -10.97
C TRP A 112 -0.58 9.60 -9.61
N GLY A 113 0.45 10.08 -8.92
CA GLY A 113 0.30 10.74 -7.60
C GLY A 113 0.30 9.79 -6.39
N SER A 114 0.87 8.60 -6.57
CA SER A 114 1.15 7.56 -5.55
C SER A 114 2.62 7.47 -5.15
#